data_AF-A0A022RDF2-F1
#
_entry.id   AF-A0A022RDF2-F1
#
_cell.length_a   1.000
_cell.length_b   1.000
_cell.length_c   1.000
_cell.angle_alpha   90.00
_cell.angle_beta   90.00
_cell.angle_gamma   90.00
#
_symmetry.space_group_name_H-M   'P 1'
#
loop_
_entity.id
_entity.type
_entity.pdbx_description
1 polymer ?
#
loop_
_entity_poly.entity_id
_entity_poly.type
_entity_poly.pdbx_seq_one_letter_code
_entity_poly.pdbx_strand_id
1 'polypeptide(L)'
;MFGEFGMNQLCICDPETSKQLVDNYINGTNAIMSFPLNIPGTTYYKSLQAEHEEIIAKRKNPDSSVTWEEYKSMTFTLQVVNEALRLGNTVPGFLRKAVKDIKVKGYTIPAGWAIMACHSVLHLDPNIYKDPLKFDPSRWKNATPEFISKNLKPFGGGIKQCAGADFSRASMCIFLHVFVTKYRWTIVEGGDIIQNPIMHIKNGLHISLSEKRD
;
A
#
# COMPACT_ATOMS: atom_id res chain seq x y z
N MET A 1 14.61 2.43 -36.08
CA MET A 1 14.54 1.01 -35.70
C MET A 1 13.68 0.87 -34.44
N PHE A 2 12.38 1.17 -34.56
CA PHE A 2 11.39 1.02 -33.49
C PHE A 2 10.11 0.52 -34.17
N GLY A 3 10.15 -0.74 -34.60
CA GLY A 3 9.03 -1.44 -35.17
C GLY A 3 8.33 -2.26 -34.09
N GLU A 4 7.00 -2.17 -34.07
CA GLU A 4 6.09 -3.19 -33.56
C GLU A 4 6.15 -3.50 -32.04
N PHE A 5 5.69 -2.55 -31.21
CA PHE A 5 5.00 -2.92 -29.97
C PHE A 5 3.54 -3.24 -30.32
N GLY A 6 3.38 -4.41 -30.97
CA GLY A 6 2.09 -4.95 -31.40
C GLY A 6 1.20 -5.29 -30.21
N MET A 7 -0.06 -4.90 -30.35
CA MET A 7 -1.17 -5.01 -29.41
C MET A 7 -1.66 -6.47 -29.20
N ASN A 8 -0.75 -7.45 -29.22
CA ASN A 8 -1.06 -8.90 -29.20
C ASN A 8 -0.62 -9.64 -27.92
N GLN A 9 -0.13 -8.96 -26.88
CA GLN A 9 0.28 -9.58 -25.61
C GLN A 9 -0.82 -9.62 -24.54
N LEU A 10 -2.09 -9.76 -24.95
CA LEU A 10 -3.25 -9.89 -24.05
C LEU A 10 -3.65 -11.36 -23.80
N CYS A 11 -2.75 -12.31 -24.04
CA CYS A 11 -2.87 -13.69 -23.55
C CYS A 11 -1.91 -13.91 -22.38
N ILE A 12 -2.45 -13.88 -21.17
CA ILE A 12 -1.79 -14.13 -19.89
C ILE A 12 -1.56 -15.64 -19.75
N CYS A 13 -0.71 -16.26 -20.58
CA CYS A 13 -0.38 -17.68 -20.49
C CYS A 13 1.10 -17.98 -20.83
N ASP A 14 1.99 -17.00 -20.70
CA ASP A 14 3.43 -17.24 -20.78
C ASP A 14 4.01 -17.49 -19.37
N PRO A 15 4.67 -18.64 -19.12
CA PRO A 15 5.24 -18.98 -17.81
C PRO A 15 6.26 -17.97 -17.27
N GLU A 16 7.07 -17.36 -18.15
CA GLU A 16 8.06 -16.35 -17.74
C GLU A 16 7.38 -15.05 -17.29
N THR A 17 6.42 -14.57 -18.09
CA THR A 17 5.59 -13.41 -17.74
C THR A 17 4.80 -13.65 -16.45
N SER A 18 4.28 -14.87 -16.25
CA SER A 18 3.59 -15.26 -15.01
C SER A 18 4.51 -15.22 -13.80
N LYS A 19 5.71 -15.80 -13.91
CA LYS A 19 6.71 -15.75 -12.84
C LYS A 19 7.12 -14.32 -12.51
N GLN A 20 7.35 -13.49 -13.53
CA GLN A 20 7.68 -12.08 -13.33
C GLN A 20 6.53 -11.30 -12.66
N LEU A 21 5.28 -11.59 -13.01
CA LEU A 21 4.11 -11.02 -12.34
C LEU A 21 4.01 -11.46 -10.87
N VAL A 22 4.30 -12.73 -10.58
CA VAL A 22 4.35 -13.27 -9.21
C VAL A 22 5.47 -12.62 -8.41
N ASP A 23 6.67 -12.50 -8.96
CA ASP A 23 7.81 -11.87 -8.30
C ASP A 23 7.55 -10.37 -8.05
N ASN A 24 6.96 -9.66 -9.02
CA ASN A 24 6.55 -8.27 -8.86
C ASN A 24 5.46 -8.10 -7.80
N TYR A 25 4.51 -9.03 -7.75
CA TYR A 25 3.47 -9.07 -6.73
C TYR A 25 4.11 -9.29 -5.34
N ILE A 26 4.93 -10.33 -5.17
CA ILE A 26 5.63 -10.63 -3.91
C ILE A 26 6.48 -9.44 -3.45
N ASN A 27 7.27 -8.85 -4.34
CA ASN A 27 8.11 -7.70 -4.00
C ASN A 27 7.29 -6.46 -3.61
N GLY A 28 6.20 -6.19 -4.34
CA GLY A 28 5.27 -5.12 -4.01
C GLY A 28 4.58 -5.34 -2.67
N THR A 29 4.11 -6.56 -2.40
CA THR A 29 3.49 -6.95 -1.13
C THR A 29 4.50 -6.87 0.02
N ASN A 30 5.74 -7.33 -0.16
CA ASN A 30 6.78 -7.28 0.87
C ASN A 30 7.13 -5.83 1.25
N ALA A 31 7.32 -4.95 0.27
CA ALA A 31 7.58 -3.53 0.52
C ALA A 31 6.42 -2.88 1.30
N ILE A 32 5.18 -3.13 0.88
CA ILE A 32 3.99 -2.54 1.48
C ILE A 32 3.69 -3.12 2.88
N MET A 33 3.86 -4.43 3.08
CA MET A 33 3.64 -5.10 4.37
C MET A 33 4.75 -4.81 5.38
N SER A 34 5.98 -4.50 4.94
CA SER A 34 7.08 -4.17 5.85
C SER A 34 6.92 -2.84 6.59
N PHE A 35 6.18 -1.91 6.01
CA PHE A 35 6.02 -0.56 6.55
C PHE A 35 5.16 -0.53 7.84
N PRO A 36 4.06 -1.32 7.93
CA PRO A 36 3.36 -1.59 9.19
C PRO A 36 4.11 -2.47 10.21
N LEU A 37 5.18 -3.19 9.83
CA LEU A 37 5.90 -4.09 10.74
C LEU A 37 6.83 -3.34 11.71
N ASN A 38 7.15 -2.08 11.41
CA ASN A 38 7.97 -1.23 12.26
C ASN A 38 7.20 -0.59 13.43
N ILE A 39 6.23 -1.32 14.00
CA ILE A 39 5.40 -0.90 15.12
C ILE A 39 5.63 -1.77 16.39
N PRO A 40 6.86 -2.10 16.85
CA PRO A 40 7.03 -2.61 18.21
C PRO A 40 6.92 -1.46 19.24
N GLY A 41 6.07 -1.60 20.26
CA GLY A 41 6.07 -0.72 21.44
C GLY A 41 5.47 0.68 21.27
N THR A 42 4.90 1.03 20.12
CA THR A 42 4.25 2.33 19.90
C THR A 42 2.78 2.32 20.34
N THR A 43 2.16 3.51 20.38
CA THR A 43 0.72 3.67 20.64
C THR A 43 -0.15 2.96 19.60
N TYR A 44 0.29 2.90 18.34
CA TYR A 44 -0.48 2.29 17.26
C TYR A 44 -0.59 0.77 17.39
N TYR A 45 0.44 0.09 17.91
CA TYR A 45 0.38 -1.35 18.16
C TYR A 45 -0.72 -1.70 19.16
N LYS A 46 -0.78 -0.96 20.28
CA LYS A 46 -1.81 -1.17 21.30
C LYS A 46 -3.21 -0.91 20.74
N SER A 47 -3.35 0.11 19.89
CA SER A 47 -4.63 0.39 19.22
C SER A 47 -5.04 -0.70 18.22
N LEU A 48 -4.10 -1.26 17.45
CA LEU A 48 -4.37 -2.43 16.59
C LEU A 48 -4.76 -3.66 17.41
N GLN A 49 -4.03 -3.93 18.50
CA GLN A 49 -4.36 -5.04 19.40
C GLN A 49 -5.76 -4.88 19.97
N ALA A 50 -6.09 -3.72 20.53
CA ALA A 50 -7.40 -3.46 21.11
C ALA A 50 -8.54 -3.62 20.09
N GLU A 51 -8.39 -3.08 18.87
CA GLU A 51 -9.39 -3.25 17.80
C GLU A 51 -9.62 -4.73 17.46
N HIS A 52 -8.54 -5.51 17.33
CA HIS A 52 -8.66 -6.91 16.94
C HIS A 52 -9.04 -7.86 18.09
N GLU A 53 -8.68 -7.54 19.33
CA GLU A 53 -9.16 -8.24 20.53
C GLU A 53 -10.67 -8.05 20.69
N GLU A 54 -11.19 -6.83 20.44
CA GLU A 54 -12.63 -6.58 20.46
C GLU A 54 -13.37 -7.37 19.36
N ILE A 55 -12.79 -7.49 18.17
CA ILE A 55 -13.33 -8.33 17.09
C ILE A 55 -13.39 -9.79 17.53
N ILE A 56 -12.30 -10.34 18.08
CA ILE A 56 -12.24 -11.74 18.53
C ILE A 56 -13.21 -12.00 19.68
N ALA A 57 -13.32 -11.08 20.64
CA ALA A 57 -14.20 -11.22 21.79
C ALA A 57 -15.69 -11.34 21.40
N LYS A 58 -16.07 -10.83 20.23
CA LYS A 58 -17.44 -10.94 19.68
C LYS A 58 -17.67 -12.25 18.91
N ARG A 59 -16.64 -13.05 18.63
CA ARG A 59 -16.77 -14.31 17.90
C ARG A 59 -17.37 -15.40 18.78
N LYS A 60 -18.19 -16.25 18.16
CA LYS A 60 -18.63 -17.52 18.79
C LYS A 60 -17.49 -18.54 18.87
N ASN A 61 -16.63 -18.55 17.85
CA ASN A 61 -15.42 -19.37 17.78
C ASN A 61 -14.22 -18.43 17.54
N PRO A 62 -13.33 -18.23 18.52
CA PRO A 62 -12.14 -17.39 18.34
C PRO A 62 -11.27 -17.79 17.13
N ASP A 63 -11.23 -19.08 16.81
CA ASP A 63 -10.40 -19.66 15.74
C ASP A 63 -11.03 -19.57 14.35
N SER A 64 -12.24 -19.04 14.21
CA SER A 64 -12.87 -18.90 12.89
C SER A 64 -12.13 -17.88 12.01
N SER A 65 -12.15 -18.12 10.70
CA SER A 65 -11.61 -17.19 9.69
C SER A 65 -12.27 -15.81 9.76
N VAL A 66 -11.52 -14.78 9.39
CA VAL A 66 -12.01 -13.40 9.29
C VAL A 66 -13.19 -13.32 8.33
N THR A 67 -14.28 -12.72 8.77
CA THR A 67 -15.46 -12.50 7.92
C THR A 67 -15.40 -11.15 7.20
N TRP A 68 -16.23 -10.98 6.16
CA TRP A 68 -16.35 -9.70 5.45
C TRP A 68 -16.82 -8.55 6.36
N GLU A 69 -17.75 -8.83 7.28
CA GLU A 69 -18.25 -7.83 8.22
C GLU A 69 -17.17 -7.40 9.23
N GLU A 70 -16.35 -8.36 9.69
CA GLU A 70 -15.20 -8.05 10.54
C GLU A 70 -14.19 -7.18 9.80
N TYR A 71 -13.83 -7.53 8.56
CA TYR A 71 -12.95 -6.69 7.72
C TYR A 71 -13.48 -5.26 7.60
N LYS A 72 -14.77 -5.07 7.30
CA LYS A 72 -15.37 -3.73 7.21
C LYS A 72 -15.34 -2.96 8.54
N SER A 73 -15.30 -3.65 9.67
CA SER A 73 -15.20 -3.03 11.00
C SER A 73 -13.79 -2.59 11.39
N MET A 74 -12.73 -3.02 10.67
CA MET A 74 -11.31 -2.73 10.95
C MET A 74 -10.93 -1.27 10.61
N THR A 75 -11.57 -0.33 11.29
CA THR A 75 -11.51 1.10 11.00
C THR A 75 -10.10 1.64 11.22
N PHE A 76 -9.49 1.38 12.38
CA PHE A 76 -8.16 1.85 12.71
C PHE A 76 -7.09 1.13 11.88
N THR A 77 -7.24 -0.17 11.65
CA THR A 77 -6.36 -0.92 10.74
C THR A 77 -6.34 -0.30 9.33
N LEU A 78 -7.50 0.09 8.79
CA LEU A 78 -7.56 0.76 7.49
C LEU A 78 -6.83 2.12 7.50
N GLN A 79 -6.85 2.84 8.61
CA GLN A 79 -6.07 4.09 8.77
C GLN A 79 -4.56 3.80 8.75
N VAL A 80 -4.11 2.74 9.43
CA VAL A 80 -2.72 2.28 9.39
C VAL A 80 -2.31 1.89 7.97
N VAL A 81 -3.16 1.14 7.27
CA VAL A 81 -2.93 0.73 5.87
C VAL A 81 -2.85 1.95 4.94
N ASN A 82 -3.77 2.91 5.06
CA ASN A 82 -3.75 4.12 4.25
C ASN A 82 -2.50 4.96 4.49
N GLU A 83 -2.06 5.08 5.74
CA GLU A 83 -0.83 5.80 6.07
C GLU A 83 0.42 5.08 5.55
N ALA A 84 0.43 3.76 5.62
CA ALA A 84 1.49 2.94 5.06
C ALA A 84 1.58 3.10 3.55
N LEU A 85 0.45 3.08 2.85
CA LEU A 85 0.39 3.30 1.41
C LEU A 85 0.78 4.73 1.01
N ARG A 86 0.46 5.74 1.82
CA ARG A 86 0.83 7.13 1.57
C ARG A 86 2.35 7.32 1.62
N LEU A 87 2.99 6.84 2.67
CA LEU A 87 4.44 7.01 2.87
C LEU A 87 5.27 6.02 2.04
N GLY A 88 4.75 4.80 1.86
CA GLY A 88 5.43 3.71 1.18
C GLY A 88 5.70 3.95 -0.30
N ASN A 89 4.99 4.88 -0.97
CA ASN A 89 5.31 5.41 -2.32
C ASN A 89 6.02 4.41 -3.26
N THR A 90 5.46 3.20 -3.38
CA THR A 90 6.21 2.04 -3.91
C THR A 90 6.66 2.26 -5.35
N VAL A 91 5.86 3.00 -6.13
CA VAL A 91 6.18 3.43 -7.48
C VAL A 91 6.46 4.94 -7.52
N PRO A 92 7.51 5.39 -8.24
CA PRO A 92 7.89 6.80 -8.29
C PRO A 92 6.88 7.66 -9.06
N GLY A 93 6.10 7.03 -9.95
CA GLY A 93 5.06 7.68 -10.72
C GLY A 93 4.52 6.76 -11.81
N PHE A 94 3.52 7.26 -12.54
CA PHE A 94 2.91 6.55 -13.66
C PHE A 94 3.21 7.28 -14.97
N LEU A 95 3.83 6.57 -15.92
CA LEU A 95 4.10 7.09 -17.25
C LEU A 95 2.83 7.11 -18.11
N ARG A 96 2.65 8.18 -18.86
CA ARG A 96 1.60 8.38 -19.86
C ARG A 96 2.19 9.01 -21.12
N LYS A 97 1.50 8.86 -22.25
CA LYS A 97 1.83 9.56 -23.50
C LYS A 97 0.70 10.54 -23.81
N ALA A 98 1.04 11.79 -24.10
CA ALA A 98 0.09 12.76 -24.61
C ALA A 98 -0.39 12.29 -26.00
N VAL A 99 -1.68 11.98 -26.14
CA VAL A 99 -2.25 11.56 -27.44
C VAL A 99 -2.67 12.74 -28.33
N LYS A 100 -2.70 13.94 -27.75
CA LYS A 100 -2.97 15.23 -28.38
C LYS A 100 -2.32 16.33 -27.55
N ASP A 101 -2.25 17.54 -28.08
CA ASP A 101 -1.82 18.70 -27.31
C ASP A 101 -2.73 18.92 -26.09
N ILE A 102 -2.13 19.09 -24.92
CA ILE A 102 -2.83 19.31 -23.65
C ILE A 102 -2.51 20.71 -23.13
N LYS A 103 -3.53 21.56 -23.03
CA LYS A 103 -3.41 22.89 -22.42
C LYS A 103 -3.64 22.78 -20.92
N VAL A 104 -2.67 23.18 -20.11
CA VAL A 104 -2.76 23.15 -18.64
C VAL A 104 -2.08 24.37 -18.03
N LYS A 105 -2.81 25.15 -17.22
CA LYS A 105 -2.29 26.34 -16.52
C LYS A 105 -1.47 27.30 -17.41
N GLY A 106 -1.90 27.51 -18.65
CA GLY A 106 -1.22 28.37 -19.63
C GLY A 106 -0.07 27.71 -20.42
N TYR A 107 0.31 26.47 -20.10
CA TYR A 107 1.29 25.69 -20.83
C TYR A 107 0.63 24.71 -21.82
N THR A 108 1.34 24.37 -22.89
CA THR A 108 0.95 23.31 -23.83
C THR A 108 1.93 22.15 -23.71
N ILE A 109 1.42 20.97 -23.34
CA ILE A 109 2.16 19.71 -23.45
C ILE A 109 1.88 19.14 -24.85
N PRO A 110 2.89 19.07 -25.75
CA PRO A 110 2.67 18.63 -27.11
C PRO A 110 2.26 17.15 -27.20
N ALA A 111 1.49 16.81 -28.23
CA ALA A 111 1.21 15.45 -28.61
C ALA A 111 2.51 14.64 -28.77
N GLY A 112 2.48 13.38 -28.33
CA GLY A 112 3.62 12.46 -28.39
C GLY A 112 4.53 12.50 -27.16
N TRP A 113 4.47 13.54 -26.33
CA TRP A 113 5.33 13.66 -25.14
C TRP A 113 5.00 12.64 -24.07
N ALA A 114 6.05 12.16 -23.39
CA ALA A 114 5.91 11.37 -22.18
C ALA A 114 5.58 12.29 -20.98
N ILE A 115 4.61 11.89 -20.17
CA ILE A 115 4.19 12.57 -18.96
C ILE A 115 4.39 11.60 -17.80
N MET A 116 5.16 12.00 -16.79
CA MET A 116 5.26 11.27 -15.53
C MET A 116 4.29 11.88 -14.52
N ALA A 117 3.28 11.11 -14.09
CA ALA A 117 2.41 11.48 -12.99
C ALA A 117 3.01 11.01 -11.67
N CYS A 118 3.69 11.92 -10.95
CA CYS A 118 4.35 11.63 -9.67
C CYS A 118 3.37 11.78 -8.50
N HIS A 119 2.68 10.71 -8.10
CA HIS A 119 1.73 10.77 -6.98
C HIS A 119 2.42 10.92 -5.61
N SER A 120 3.68 10.52 -5.50
CA SER A 120 4.49 10.69 -4.28
C SER A 120 4.58 12.15 -3.84
N VAL A 121 4.57 13.08 -4.81
CA VAL A 121 4.57 14.53 -4.52
C VAL A 121 3.33 14.94 -3.75
N LEU A 122 2.14 14.41 -4.12
CA LEU A 122 0.91 14.68 -3.39
C LEU A 122 0.94 14.08 -1.98
N HIS A 123 1.43 12.85 -1.88
CA HIS A 123 1.51 12.13 -0.61
C HIS A 123 2.44 12.82 0.40
N LEU A 124 3.47 13.53 -0.06
CA LEU A 124 4.47 14.18 0.79
C LEU A 124 4.33 15.71 0.84
N ASP A 125 3.28 16.29 0.24
CA ASP A 125 3.07 17.74 0.21
C ASP A 125 2.64 18.27 1.59
N PRO A 126 3.43 19.17 2.23
CA PRO A 126 3.07 19.75 3.52
C PRO A 126 1.81 20.64 3.49
N ASN A 127 1.39 21.10 2.30
CA ASN A 127 0.14 21.85 2.14
C ASN A 127 -1.10 20.93 2.18
N ILE A 128 -0.92 19.63 1.96
CA ILE A 128 -1.99 18.62 2.00
C ILE A 128 -1.94 17.86 3.32
N TYR A 129 -0.75 17.46 3.76
CA TYR A 129 -0.52 16.65 4.95
C TYR A 129 0.37 17.39 5.94
N LYS A 130 -0.16 17.70 7.12
CA LYS A 130 0.66 18.18 8.24
C LYS A 130 1.68 17.11 8.64
N ASP A 131 2.93 17.55 8.84
CA ASP A 131 4.09 16.70 9.15
C ASP A 131 4.16 15.50 8.18
N PRO A 132 4.37 15.73 6.88
CA PRO A 132 4.11 14.73 5.84
C PRO A 132 5.03 13.52 5.92
N LEU A 133 6.21 13.63 6.55
CA LEU A 133 7.14 12.52 6.74
C LEU A 133 6.82 11.68 8.00
N LYS A 134 5.94 12.17 8.88
CA LYS A 134 5.55 11.45 10.08
C LYS A 134 4.52 10.37 9.73
N PHE A 135 4.77 9.15 10.18
CA PHE A 135 3.77 8.09 10.21
C PHE A 135 2.69 8.42 11.24
N ASP A 136 1.52 8.82 10.78
CA ASP A 136 0.39 9.15 11.65
C ASP A 136 -0.96 8.66 11.08
N PRO A 137 -1.40 7.45 11.45
CA PRO A 137 -2.71 6.92 11.07
C PRO A 137 -3.89 7.80 11.50
N SER A 138 -3.74 8.57 12.60
CA SER A 138 -4.85 9.37 13.13
C SER A 138 -5.33 10.46 12.17
N ARG A 139 -4.50 10.86 11.19
CA ARG A 139 -4.87 11.81 10.15
C ARG A 139 -6.06 11.36 9.30
N TRP A 140 -6.33 10.05 9.26
CA TRP A 140 -7.41 9.47 8.50
C TRP A 140 -8.73 9.39 9.27
N LYS A 141 -8.72 9.63 10.60
CA LYS A 141 -9.90 9.48 11.47
C LYS A 141 -11.11 10.31 11.02
N ASN A 142 -10.88 11.52 10.55
CA ASN A 142 -11.91 12.45 10.10
C ASN A 142 -11.76 12.80 8.60
N ALA A 143 -11.00 12.01 7.85
CA ALA A 143 -10.80 12.26 6.43
C ALA A 143 -12.06 11.89 5.65
N THR A 144 -12.59 12.83 4.86
CA THR A 144 -13.77 12.57 4.04
C THR A 144 -13.42 11.68 2.84
N PRO A 145 -14.38 10.93 2.27
CA PRO A 145 -14.17 10.17 1.04
C PRO A 145 -13.62 11.02 -0.12
N GLU A 146 -14.06 12.28 -0.22
CA GLU A 146 -13.58 13.25 -1.21
C GLU A 146 -12.11 13.60 -0.98
N PHE A 147 -11.71 13.83 0.27
CA PHE A 147 -10.31 14.09 0.62
C PHE A 147 -9.42 12.89 0.26
N ILE A 148 -9.82 11.67 0.66
CA ILE A 148 -9.06 10.45 0.40
C ILE A 148 -8.95 10.21 -1.11
N SER A 149 -10.08 10.26 -1.83
CA SER A 149 -10.09 10.02 -3.27
C SER A 149 -9.29 11.05 -4.06
N LYS A 150 -9.18 12.30 -3.57
CA LYS A 150 -8.39 13.36 -4.23
C LYS A 150 -6.89 13.22 -3.95
N ASN A 151 -6.51 12.93 -2.71
CA ASN A 151 -5.15 13.12 -2.23
C ASN A 151 -4.36 11.82 -2.01
N LEU A 152 -5.02 10.67 -1.84
CA LEU A 152 -4.38 9.37 -1.66
C LEU A 152 -4.49 8.53 -2.94
N LYS A 153 -3.40 8.42 -3.70
CA LYS A 153 -3.33 7.71 -5.00
C LYS A 153 -2.25 6.62 -5.08
N PRO A 154 -2.13 5.71 -4.09
CA PRO A 154 -1.11 4.66 -4.08
C PRO A 154 -1.30 3.64 -5.21
N PHE A 155 -2.54 3.47 -5.68
CA PHE A 155 -2.92 2.53 -6.74
C PHE A 155 -3.22 3.22 -8.09
N GLY A 156 -2.82 4.48 -8.24
CA GLY A 156 -3.17 5.29 -9.39
C GLY A 156 -4.61 5.78 -9.38
N GLY A 157 -5.18 6.03 -10.56
CA GLY A 157 -6.55 6.52 -10.71
C GLY A 157 -7.07 6.48 -12.15
N GLY A 158 -8.37 6.71 -12.30
CA GLY A 158 -9.07 6.65 -13.58
C GLY A 158 -9.23 5.21 -14.11
N ILE A 159 -9.42 5.06 -15.42
CA ILE A 159 -9.65 3.76 -16.07
C ILE A 159 -8.45 2.79 -16.00
N LYS A 160 -7.29 3.27 -15.57
CA LYS A 160 -6.06 2.47 -15.37
C LYS A 160 -5.66 2.39 -13.90
N GLN A 161 -6.61 2.61 -12.97
CA GLN A 161 -6.39 2.30 -11.57
C GLN A 161 -6.07 0.81 -11.41
N CYS A 162 -5.20 0.46 -10.46
CA CYS A 162 -4.85 -0.93 -10.18
C CYS A 162 -6.11 -1.75 -9.90
N ALA A 163 -6.32 -2.83 -10.66
CA ALA A 163 -7.43 -3.76 -10.45
C ALA A 163 -7.34 -4.48 -9.10
N GLY A 164 -6.13 -4.59 -8.52
CA GLY A 164 -5.90 -5.20 -7.22
C GLY A 164 -5.96 -4.24 -6.03
N ALA A 165 -6.44 -3.00 -6.20
CA ALA A 165 -6.42 -1.99 -5.14
C ALA A 165 -7.20 -2.42 -3.88
N ASP A 166 -8.43 -2.91 -4.06
CA ASP A 166 -9.29 -3.29 -2.93
C ASP A 166 -8.84 -4.61 -2.31
N PHE A 167 -8.41 -5.56 -3.16
CA PHE A 167 -7.79 -6.79 -2.70
C PHE A 167 -6.55 -6.51 -1.85
N SER A 168 -5.64 -5.64 -2.31
CA SER A 168 -4.41 -5.31 -1.58
C SER A 168 -4.71 -4.72 -0.20
N ARG A 169 -5.70 -3.82 -0.09
CA ARG A 169 -6.11 -3.27 1.21
C ARG A 169 -6.67 -4.36 2.12
N ALA A 170 -7.55 -5.22 1.61
CA ALA A 170 -8.10 -6.32 2.37
C ALA A 170 -7.01 -7.29 2.85
N SER A 171 -6.09 -7.68 1.96
CA SER A 171 -4.95 -8.54 2.29
C SER A 171 -4.07 -7.93 3.39
N MET A 172 -3.77 -6.63 3.31
CA MET A 172 -3.00 -5.94 4.36
C MET A 172 -3.73 -5.90 5.70
N CYS A 173 -5.03 -5.60 5.71
CA CYS A 173 -5.82 -5.59 6.94
C CYS A 173 -5.90 -6.99 7.58
N ILE A 174 -6.13 -8.03 6.77
CA ILE A 174 -6.18 -9.41 7.26
C ILE A 174 -4.81 -9.87 7.75
N PHE A 175 -3.73 -9.52 7.04
CA PHE A 175 -2.37 -9.77 7.49
C PHE A 175 -2.13 -9.14 8.86
N LEU A 176 -2.46 -7.86 9.03
CA LEU A 176 -2.33 -7.17 10.33
C LEU A 176 -3.17 -7.83 11.42
N HIS A 177 -4.41 -8.20 11.13
CA HIS A 177 -5.26 -8.93 12.08
C HIS A 177 -4.57 -10.21 12.57
N VAL A 178 -4.14 -11.08 11.66
CA VAL A 178 -3.46 -12.34 12.03
C VAL A 178 -2.17 -12.05 12.79
N PHE A 179 -1.40 -11.07 12.32
CA PHE A 179 -0.10 -10.75 12.86
C PHE A 179 -0.18 -10.24 14.31
N VAL A 180 -1.12 -9.35 14.62
CA VAL A 180 -1.24 -8.80 15.98
C VAL A 180 -1.99 -9.72 16.95
N THR A 181 -2.81 -10.65 16.45
CA THR A 181 -3.62 -11.55 17.30
C THR A 181 -2.91 -12.86 17.60
N LYS A 182 -2.20 -13.44 16.62
CA LYS A 182 -1.57 -14.77 16.77
C LYS A 182 -0.09 -14.72 17.11
N TYR A 183 0.59 -13.60 16.88
CA TYR A 183 2.04 -13.54 17.02
C TYR A 183 2.53 -12.40 17.91
N ARG A 184 3.72 -12.61 18.49
CA ARG A 184 4.59 -11.59 19.07
C ARG A 184 5.83 -11.51 18.21
N TRP A 185 6.32 -10.31 17.96
CA TRP A 185 7.55 -10.12 17.22
C TRP A 185 8.42 -9.05 17.84
N THR A 186 9.71 -9.16 17.59
CA THR A 186 10.70 -8.11 17.84
C THR A 186 11.53 -7.92 16.58
N ILE A 187 11.95 -6.68 16.33
CA ILE A 187 12.90 -6.39 15.26
C ILE A 187 14.28 -6.80 15.76
N VAL A 188 14.91 -7.73 15.04
CA VAL A 188 16.27 -8.20 15.33
C VAL A 188 17.28 -7.31 14.60
N GLU A 189 16.98 -7.01 13.35
CA GLU A 189 17.80 -6.14 12.51
C GLU A 189 16.88 -5.39 11.54
N GLY A 190 17.02 -4.06 11.52
CA GLY A 190 16.30 -3.21 10.58
C GLY A 190 17.06 -3.14 9.26
N GLY A 191 16.34 -3.28 8.15
CA GLY A 191 16.90 -3.02 6.83
C GLY A 191 16.73 -1.57 6.39
N ASP A 192 17.57 -1.14 5.46
CA ASP A 192 17.52 0.22 4.91
C ASP A 192 16.40 0.31 3.87
N ILE A 193 15.45 1.22 4.06
CA ILE A 193 14.48 1.54 3.02
C ILE A 193 15.21 2.30 1.91
N ILE A 194 15.28 1.68 0.73
CA ILE A 194 15.87 2.31 -0.45
C ILE A 194 14.82 2.41 -1.56
N GLN A 195 14.94 3.46 -2.37
CA GLN A 195 14.06 3.69 -3.52
C GLN A 195 14.90 3.71 -4.79
N ASN A 196 14.87 2.62 -5.56
CA ASN A 196 15.59 2.54 -6.83
C ASN A 196 15.02 1.45 -7.76
N PRO A 197 14.20 1.80 -8.79
CA PRO A 197 13.25 2.91 -8.81
C PRO A 197 12.04 2.65 -7.90
N ILE A 198 11.84 1.39 -7.51
CA ILE A 198 10.80 0.91 -6.60
C ILE A 198 11.32 0.92 -5.17
N MET A 199 10.47 1.27 -4.21
CA MET A 199 10.80 1.16 -2.79
C MET A 199 10.95 -0.30 -2.39
N HIS A 200 12.07 -0.64 -1.76
CA HIS A 200 12.30 -1.95 -1.15
C HIS A 200 13.20 -1.80 0.07
N ILE A 201 13.19 -2.82 0.94
CA ILE A 201 14.08 -2.87 2.09
C ILE A 201 15.35 -3.59 1.68
N LYS A 202 16.46 -2.84 1.56
CA LYS A 202 17.79 -3.40 1.36
C LYS A 202 18.17 -4.23 2.60
N ASN A 203 18.73 -5.40 2.38
CA ASN A 203 19.14 -6.36 3.41
C ASN A 203 17.97 -6.97 4.23
N GLY A 204 16.71 -6.70 3.85
CA GLY A 204 15.53 -7.27 4.51
C GLY A 204 15.25 -6.69 5.90
N LEU A 205 14.04 -6.95 6.42
CA LEU A 205 13.68 -6.65 7.81
C LEU A 205 13.67 -7.96 8.59
N HIS A 206 14.67 -8.18 9.44
CA HIS A 206 14.77 -9.40 10.23
C HIS A 206 13.95 -9.27 11.50
N ILE A 207 12.94 -10.13 11.63
CA ILE A 207 12.07 -10.20 12.81
C ILE A 207 12.22 -11.56 13.49
N SER A 208 12.24 -11.55 14.82
CA SER A 208 12.06 -12.75 15.63
C SER A 208 10.57 -12.89 15.90
N LEU A 209 9.97 -13.99 15.43
CA LEU A 209 8.54 -14.25 15.55
C LEU A 209 8.29 -15.40 16.54
N SER A 210 7.29 -15.23 17.40
CA SER A 210 6.81 -16.29 18.30
C SER A 210 5.29 -16.27 18.35
N GLU A 211 4.67 -17.43 18.51
CA GLU A 211 3.22 -17.52 18.69
C GLU A 211 2.81 -16.97 20.05
N LYS A 212 1.68 -16.24 20.09
CA LYS A 212 0.96 -15.93 21.32
C LYS A 212 0.27 -17.23 21.76
N ARG A 213 0.95 -18.03 22.57
CA ARG A 213 0.27 -19.13 23.29
C ARG A 213 -0.63 -18.51 24.37
N ASP A 214 -1.82 -19.07 24.52
CA ASP A 214 -2.75 -18.77 25.61
C ASP A 214 -2.14 -19.09 26.99
#